data_AF-A0A3D8Q3Z9-F1
#
_entry.id   AF-A0A3D8Q3Z9-F1
#
_cell.length_a   1.000
_cell.length_b   1.000
_cell.length_c   1.000
_cell.angle_alpha   90.00
_cell.angle_beta   90.00
_cell.angle_gamma   90.00
#
_symmetry.space_group_name_H-M   'P 1'
#
loop_
_entity.id
_entity.type
_entity.pdbx_description
1 polymer ?
#
loop_
_entity_poly.entity_id
_entity_poly.type
_entity_poly.pdbx_seq_one_letter_code
_entity_poly.pdbx_strand_id
1 'polypeptide(L)'
;MFMGGIRDPILICQMDAVLERVQAYVAHVTSNFEGQYEVGFHVYGNDGIRGTLEPDNASYVPREIFIVGEVMANTQEIATIIASTARVACVHGSYPEQRGTGGSFVMGIGDGTEGACQISGPVEQSSGLRLFSWTMQQIGEAKPKPSVNGHESTGTLSATKQAPAQSFTKHQKFSFNSCLLTLADIAPVIRSTNSGPYDITFDVIFSSLPVYGIVKSSNLLSKSLIGKLYKLRGDEIIWCGFSNQAMAFKATIPRKRLVSG
;
A
#
# COMPACT_ATOMS: atom_id res chain seq x y z
N MET A 1 -14.28 6.10 -2.68
CA MET A 1 -13.17 5.57 -3.50
C MET A 1 -11.84 6.06 -2.95
N PHE A 2 -10.79 5.26 -3.05
CA PHE A 2 -9.41 5.68 -2.80
C PHE A 2 -8.49 5.05 -3.84
N MET A 3 -7.34 5.66 -4.09
CA MET A 3 -6.43 5.17 -5.12
C MET A 3 -4.96 5.47 -4.82
N GLY A 4 -4.07 4.60 -5.27
CA GLY A 4 -2.65 4.72 -5.01
C GLY A 4 -1.79 3.67 -5.71
N GLY A 5 -0.49 3.93 -5.75
CA GLY A 5 0.50 3.05 -6.37
C GLY A 5 1.27 2.21 -5.35
N ILE A 6 1.75 1.05 -5.79
CA ILE A 6 2.67 0.18 -5.04
C ILE A 6 3.80 -0.24 -5.98
N ARG A 7 5.03 -0.16 -5.47
CA ARG A 7 6.24 -0.57 -6.20
C ARG A 7 7.10 -1.58 -5.44
N ASP A 8 6.64 -2.04 -4.28
CA ASP A 8 7.36 -3.05 -3.51
C ASP A 8 7.07 -4.45 -4.09
N PRO A 9 8.08 -5.15 -4.64
CA PRO A 9 7.88 -6.46 -5.25
C PRO A 9 7.41 -7.50 -4.24
N ILE A 10 7.80 -7.39 -2.96
CA ILE A 10 7.36 -8.32 -1.90
C ILE A 10 5.86 -8.16 -1.67
N LEU A 11 5.36 -6.92 -1.69
CA LEU A 11 3.94 -6.65 -1.51
C LEU A 11 3.13 -7.03 -2.75
N ILE A 12 3.63 -6.71 -3.95
CA ILE A 12 2.96 -7.02 -5.23
C ILE A 12 2.71 -8.52 -5.38
N CYS A 13 3.70 -9.37 -5.06
CA CYS A 13 3.59 -10.83 -5.21
C CYS A 13 2.55 -11.49 -4.30
N GLN A 14 1.97 -10.77 -3.33
CA GLN A 14 0.99 -11.29 -2.37
C GLN A 14 -0.25 -10.39 -2.29
N MET A 15 -0.52 -9.61 -3.34
CA MET A 15 -1.55 -8.59 -3.34
C MET A 15 -2.93 -9.16 -3.04
N ASP A 16 -3.31 -10.28 -3.65
CA ASP A 16 -4.64 -10.90 -3.44
C ASP A 16 -4.87 -11.22 -1.96
N ALA A 17 -3.92 -11.91 -1.33
CA ALA A 17 -3.98 -12.24 0.09
C ALA A 17 -3.97 -10.98 0.98
N VAL A 18 -3.34 -9.88 0.55
CA VAL A 18 -3.37 -8.60 1.26
C VAL A 18 -4.75 -7.98 1.17
N LEU A 19 -5.36 -7.94 -0.02
CA LEU A 19 -6.68 -7.36 -0.24
C LEU A 19 -7.77 -8.15 0.50
N GLU A 20 -7.68 -9.47 0.53
CA GLU A 20 -8.54 -10.32 1.38
C GLU A 20 -8.43 -9.96 2.86
N ARG A 21 -7.19 -9.74 3.36
CA ARG A 21 -6.99 -9.27 4.75
C ARG A 21 -7.55 -7.87 4.99
N VAL A 22 -7.47 -6.98 4.00
CA VAL A 22 -8.08 -5.65 4.09
C VAL A 22 -9.61 -5.77 4.18
N GLN A 23 -10.25 -6.60 3.35
CA GLN A 23 -11.69 -6.85 3.44
C GLN A 23 -12.09 -7.44 4.79
N ALA A 24 -11.35 -8.43 5.28
CA ALA A 24 -11.58 -9.03 6.59
C ALA A 24 -11.42 -8.01 7.74
N TYR A 25 -10.42 -7.12 7.64
CA TYR A 25 -10.22 -6.05 8.61
C TYR A 25 -11.37 -5.04 8.59
N VAL A 26 -11.82 -4.61 7.41
CA VAL A 26 -12.98 -3.72 7.26
C VAL A 26 -14.21 -4.38 7.90
N ALA A 27 -14.51 -5.63 7.54
CA ALA A 27 -15.63 -6.38 8.10
C ALA A 27 -15.55 -6.52 9.64
N HIS A 28 -14.34 -6.69 10.18
CA HIS A 28 -14.14 -6.73 11.62
C HIS A 28 -14.41 -5.38 12.28
N VAL A 29 -13.88 -4.28 11.73
CA VAL A 29 -14.07 -2.93 12.27
C VAL A 29 -15.54 -2.50 12.19
N THR A 30 -16.26 -2.96 11.16
CA THR A 30 -17.67 -2.59 10.95
C THR A 30 -18.66 -3.67 11.36
N SER A 31 -18.26 -4.61 12.22
CA SER A 31 -19.15 -5.69 12.69
C SER A 31 -20.41 -5.18 13.40
N ASN A 32 -20.35 -3.98 13.96
CA ASN A 32 -21.43 -3.35 14.70
C ASN A 32 -22.21 -2.31 13.87
N PHE A 33 -21.89 -2.15 12.57
CA PHE A 33 -22.59 -1.21 11.71
C PHE A 33 -23.89 -1.84 11.20
N GLU A 34 -24.99 -1.12 11.35
CA GLU A 34 -26.24 -1.43 10.67
C GLU A 34 -26.20 -0.80 9.27
N GLY A 35 -26.01 -1.63 8.24
CA GLY A 35 -25.99 -1.17 6.86
C GLY A 35 -25.38 -2.19 5.91
N GLN A 36 -25.78 -2.11 4.64
CA GLN A 36 -25.14 -2.88 3.58
C GLN A 36 -24.03 -2.04 2.95
N TYR A 37 -22.90 -2.68 2.70
CA TYR A 37 -21.80 -2.08 1.96
C TYR A 37 -21.07 -3.17 1.17
N GLU A 38 -20.38 -2.76 0.12
CA GLU A 38 -19.51 -3.60 -0.69
C GLU A 38 -18.18 -2.87 -0.90
N VAL A 39 -17.08 -3.62 -0.84
CA VAL A 39 -15.73 -3.10 -1.08
C VAL A 39 -15.09 -3.86 -2.24
N GLY A 40 -14.88 -3.14 -3.35
CA GLY A 40 -14.22 -3.64 -4.54
C GLY A 40 -12.80 -3.12 -4.67
N PHE A 41 -11.94 -3.90 -5.32
CA PHE A 41 -10.57 -3.50 -5.65
C PHE A 41 -10.27 -3.78 -7.12
N HIS A 42 -9.67 -2.79 -7.79
CA HIS A 42 -9.15 -2.93 -9.14
C HIS A 42 -7.65 -2.73 -9.12
N VAL A 43 -6.88 -3.74 -9.55
CA VAL A 43 -5.42 -3.73 -9.53
C VAL A 43 -4.86 -3.57 -10.94
N TYR A 44 -4.65 -2.33 -11.35
CA TYR A 44 -4.06 -2.00 -12.65
C TYR A 44 -2.57 -2.32 -12.67
N GLY A 45 -2.08 -2.81 -13.81
CA GLY A 45 -0.73 -3.34 -13.98
C GLY A 45 -0.63 -4.84 -13.72
N ASN A 46 -1.58 -5.43 -12.98
CA ASN A 46 -1.72 -6.87 -12.82
C ASN A 46 -2.78 -7.41 -13.79
N ASP A 47 -4.04 -7.35 -13.39
CA ASP A 47 -5.19 -7.97 -14.07
C ASP A 47 -6.45 -7.08 -14.02
N GLY A 48 -6.34 -5.83 -13.58
CA GLY A 48 -7.49 -4.94 -13.33
C GLY A 48 -8.37 -4.59 -14.54
N ILE A 49 -8.01 -5.00 -15.77
CA ILE A 49 -8.83 -4.82 -16.98
C ILE A 49 -9.46 -6.14 -17.44
N ARG A 50 -8.65 -7.17 -17.74
CA ARG A 50 -9.18 -8.44 -18.29
C ARG A 50 -9.46 -9.49 -17.21
N GLY A 51 -9.03 -9.28 -15.97
CA GLY A 51 -9.20 -10.22 -14.86
C GLY A 51 -8.71 -11.62 -15.24
N THR A 52 -9.60 -12.61 -15.08
CA THR A 52 -9.36 -14.01 -15.43
C THR A 52 -9.14 -14.27 -16.93
N LEU A 53 -9.36 -13.29 -17.79
CA LEU A 53 -9.09 -13.36 -19.22
C LEU A 53 -7.69 -12.86 -19.59
N GLU A 54 -6.88 -12.40 -18.64
CA GLU A 54 -5.46 -12.14 -18.90
C GLU A 54 -4.75 -13.44 -19.33
N PRO A 55 -3.71 -13.37 -20.19
CA PRO A 55 -2.95 -14.55 -20.55
C PRO A 55 -2.30 -15.18 -19.30
N ASP A 56 -2.43 -16.51 -19.15
CA ASP A 56 -1.80 -17.27 -18.08
C ASP A 56 -0.27 -17.23 -18.20
N ASN A 57 0.34 -16.18 -17.67
CA ASN A 57 1.78 -16.03 -17.58
C ASN A 57 2.21 -15.95 -16.12
N ALA A 58 2.43 -17.12 -15.52
CA ALA A 58 2.91 -17.25 -14.14
C ALA A 58 4.27 -16.56 -13.87
N SER A 59 5.01 -16.18 -14.92
CA SER A 59 6.29 -15.46 -14.78
C SER A 59 6.14 -13.93 -14.81
N TYR A 60 4.96 -13.41 -15.16
CA TYR A 60 4.72 -11.98 -15.18
C TYR A 60 4.55 -11.46 -13.74
N VAL A 61 5.42 -10.52 -13.37
CA VAL A 61 5.30 -9.77 -12.12
C VAL A 61 5.43 -8.29 -12.47
N PRO A 62 4.39 -7.46 -12.24
CA PRO A 62 4.47 -6.04 -12.53
C PRO A 62 5.52 -5.37 -11.64
N ARG A 63 6.25 -4.39 -12.20
CA ARG A 63 7.18 -3.57 -11.42
C ARG A 63 6.48 -2.58 -10.51
N GLU A 64 5.27 -2.20 -10.89
CA GLU A 64 4.42 -1.23 -10.21
C GLU A 64 2.97 -1.59 -10.53
N ILE A 65 2.10 -1.45 -9.54
CA ILE A 65 0.65 -1.60 -9.70
C ILE A 65 -0.02 -0.35 -9.17
N PHE A 66 -1.21 -0.09 -9.69
CA PHE A 66 -2.08 0.98 -9.23
C PHE A 66 -3.41 0.38 -8.77
N ILE A 67 -3.81 0.70 -7.55
CA ILE A 67 -5.02 0.15 -6.95
C ILE A 67 -6.08 1.24 -6.91
N VAL A 68 -7.29 0.90 -7.34
CA VAL A 68 -8.51 1.67 -7.10
C VAL A 68 -9.40 0.85 -6.16
N GLY A 69 -9.59 1.35 -4.94
CA GLY A 69 -10.55 0.81 -3.98
C GLY A 69 -11.89 1.52 -4.12
N GLU A 70 -12.92 0.76 -4.49
CA GLU A 70 -14.30 1.22 -4.60
C GLU A 70 -15.11 0.79 -3.38
N VAL A 71 -16.03 1.66 -2.96
CA VAL A 71 -16.94 1.37 -1.86
C VAL A 71 -18.34 1.81 -2.27
N MET A 72 -19.28 0.87 -2.23
CA MET A 72 -20.70 1.12 -2.38
C MET A 72 -21.37 0.91 -1.02
N ALA A 73 -22.26 1.81 -0.62
CA ALA A 73 -23.02 1.70 0.62
C ALA A 73 -24.34 2.46 0.51
N ASN A 74 -25.27 2.16 1.42
CA ASN A 74 -26.60 2.77 1.42
C ASN A 74 -26.57 4.29 1.71
N THR A 75 -25.55 4.77 2.42
CA THR A 75 -25.37 6.20 2.70
C THR A 75 -23.94 6.65 2.46
N GLN A 76 -23.78 7.96 2.23
CA GLN A 76 -22.48 8.57 1.99
C GLN A 76 -21.57 8.48 3.22
N GLU A 77 -22.14 8.56 4.41
CA GLU A 77 -21.42 8.46 5.68
C GLU A 77 -20.80 7.08 5.84
N ILE A 78 -21.58 6.02 5.58
CA ILE A 78 -21.07 4.63 5.62
C ILE A 78 -19.99 4.46 4.55
N ALA A 79 -20.24 4.92 3.32
CA ALA A 79 -19.25 4.81 2.24
C ALA A 79 -17.92 5.49 2.60
N THR A 80 -17.97 6.66 3.23
CA THR A 80 -16.78 7.41 3.68
C THR A 80 -16.03 6.67 4.79
N ILE A 81 -16.75 6.15 5.79
CA ILE A 81 -16.13 5.39 6.90
C ILE A 81 -15.45 4.13 6.36
N ILE A 82 -16.15 3.35 5.53
CA ILE A 82 -15.63 2.11 4.95
C ILE A 82 -14.42 2.41 4.04
N ALA A 83 -14.50 3.42 3.18
CA ALA A 83 -13.39 3.81 2.33
C ALA A 83 -12.17 4.28 3.12
N SER A 84 -12.36 5.03 4.21
CA SER A 84 -11.27 5.48 5.07
C SER A 84 -10.62 4.30 5.79
N THR A 85 -11.42 3.38 6.33
CA THR A 85 -10.94 2.16 7.00
C THR A 85 -10.14 1.27 6.04
N ALA A 86 -10.67 0.99 4.86
CA ALA A 86 -10.01 0.19 3.83
C ALA A 86 -8.68 0.82 3.38
N ARG A 87 -8.68 2.15 3.17
CA ARG A 87 -7.47 2.91 2.84
C ARG A 87 -6.42 2.82 3.94
N VAL A 88 -6.79 3.03 5.21
CA VAL A 88 -5.87 2.93 6.36
C VAL A 88 -5.25 1.53 6.41
N ALA A 89 -6.05 0.49 6.19
CA ALA A 89 -5.55 -0.88 6.12
C ALA A 89 -4.58 -1.10 4.95
N CYS A 90 -4.82 -0.50 3.77
CA CYS A 90 -3.88 -0.56 2.63
C CYS A 90 -2.55 0.17 2.92
N VAL A 91 -2.59 1.29 3.65
CA VAL A 91 -1.39 2.09 3.96
C VAL A 91 -0.57 1.48 5.09
N HIS A 92 -1.22 0.93 6.12
CA HIS A 92 -0.57 0.54 7.36
C HIS A 92 -0.52 -0.96 7.61
N GLY A 93 -1.25 -1.76 6.82
CA GLY A 93 -1.28 -3.20 6.95
C GLY A 93 0.10 -3.82 6.80
N SER A 94 0.51 -4.62 7.79
CA SER A 94 1.74 -5.39 7.71
C SER A 94 1.57 -6.60 6.79
N TYR A 95 2.68 -7.05 6.22
CA TYR A 95 2.71 -8.22 5.35
C TYR A 95 3.99 -9.05 5.58
N PRO A 96 3.96 -10.36 5.29
CA PRO A 96 5.14 -11.22 5.36
C PRO A 96 6.35 -10.65 4.60
N GLU A 97 7.53 -10.82 5.18
CA GLU A 97 8.82 -10.37 4.61
C GLU A 97 8.95 -8.86 4.36
N GLN A 98 8.06 -8.04 4.93
CA GLN A 98 8.10 -6.59 4.86
C GLN A 98 9.43 -6.02 5.37
N ARG A 99 10.06 -5.17 4.56
CA ARG A 99 11.35 -4.51 4.88
C ARG A 99 11.19 -3.10 5.41
N GLY A 100 10.08 -2.43 5.07
CA GLY A 100 9.73 -1.12 5.61
C GLY A 100 9.14 -1.19 7.02
N THR A 101 9.06 -0.06 7.70
CA THR A 101 8.37 0.04 9.02
C THR A 101 6.88 0.40 8.90
N GLY A 102 6.36 0.49 7.68
CA GLY A 102 4.96 0.75 7.33
C GLY A 102 4.64 0.20 5.95
N GLY A 103 3.38 0.27 5.52
CA GLY A 103 3.00 -0.24 4.20
C GLY A 103 3.65 0.54 3.05
N SER A 104 3.53 -0.01 1.84
CA SER A 104 4.18 0.53 0.63
C SER A 104 3.20 1.25 -0.31
N PHE A 105 1.97 1.51 0.17
CA PHE A 105 0.93 2.16 -0.61
C PHE A 105 1.14 3.68 -0.64
N VAL A 106 1.36 4.22 -1.83
CA VAL A 106 1.55 5.65 -2.08
C VAL A 106 0.26 6.24 -2.64
N MET A 107 -0.35 7.17 -1.90
CA MET A 107 -1.54 7.88 -2.36
C MET A 107 -1.19 8.85 -3.49
N GLY A 108 -1.94 8.76 -4.60
CA GLY A 108 -1.73 9.62 -5.78
C GLY A 108 -2.32 11.03 -5.67
N ILE A 109 -3.18 11.28 -4.67
CA ILE A 109 -3.87 12.55 -4.43
C ILE A 109 -3.68 12.93 -2.96
N GLY A 110 -3.21 14.15 -2.71
CA GLY A 110 -2.67 14.56 -1.42
C GLY A 110 -2.88 16.04 -1.15
N ASP A 111 -4.10 16.38 -0.75
CA ASP A 111 -4.48 17.69 -0.21
C ASP A 111 -5.85 17.61 0.48
N GLY A 112 -5.90 16.84 1.58
CA GLY A 112 -6.90 17.04 2.64
C GLY A 112 -8.38 16.79 2.31
N THR A 113 -8.73 16.38 1.08
CA THR A 113 -10.08 15.97 0.73
C THR A 113 -10.20 14.46 0.83
N GLU A 114 -10.34 14.00 2.07
CA GLU A 114 -10.98 12.72 2.32
C GLU A 114 -12.43 12.82 1.81
N GLY A 115 -12.82 11.94 0.89
CA GLY A 115 -14.18 11.96 0.39
C GLY A 115 -14.49 10.74 -0.47
N ALA A 116 -15.43 9.90 -0.02
CA ALA A 116 -16.28 9.22 -0.98
C ALA A 116 -17.25 10.29 -1.53
N CYS A 117 -17.45 10.31 -2.85
CA CYS A 117 -18.39 11.22 -3.50
C CYS A 117 -19.59 10.40 -3.94
N GLN A 118 -20.79 10.90 -3.66
CA GLN A 118 -22.03 10.23 -4.00
C GLN A 118 -22.20 10.26 -5.51
N ILE A 119 -22.24 9.08 -6.14
CA ILE A 119 -22.54 8.97 -7.58
C ILE A 119 -24.07 8.95 -7.76
N SER A 120 -24.76 10.03 -7.39
CA SER A 120 -26.19 10.16 -7.72
C SER A 120 -26.63 11.62 -7.85
N GLY A 121 -26.98 12.02 -9.07
CA GLY A 121 -27.57 13.34 -9.38
C GLY A 121 -26.65 14.26 -10.18
N PRO A 122 -27.20 15.26 -10.90
CA PRO A 122 -26.40 16.20 -11.67
C PRO A 122 -25.41 16.89 -10.73
N VAL A 123 -24.13 16.70 -11.01
CA VAL A 123 -23.01 17.29 -10.27
C VAL A 123 -23.19 18.81 -10.26
N GLU A 124 -23.56 19.37 -9.10
CA GLU A 124 -23.32 20.79 -8.86
C GLU A 124 -21.81 21.00 -8.89
N GLN A 125 -21.38 21.72 -9.94
CA GLN A 125 -19.99 22.02 -10.23
C GLN A 125 -19.39 22.88 -9.12
N SER A 126 -18.57 22.29 -8.26
CA SER A 126 -17.39 23.00 -7.79
C SER A 126 -16.28 22.81 -8.82
N SER A 127 -15.60 23.91 -9.10
CA SER A 127 -14.86 24.20 -10.33
C SER A 127 -13.67 23.28 -10.62
N GLY A 128 -13.67 22.72 -11.83
CA GLY A 128 -12.48 22.63 -12.68
C GLY A 128 -11.53 21.46 -12.40
N LEU A 129 -11.89 20.27 -12.88
CA LEU A 129 -11.10 19.39 -13.76
C LEU A 129 -11.77 18.00 -13.77
N ARG A 130 -12.44 17.65 -14.88
CA ARG A 130 -12.96 16.30 -15.10
C ARG A 130 -11.83 15.44 -15.69
N LEU A 131 -11.36 14.42 -14.96
CA LEU A 131 -10.27 13.56 -15.42
C LEU A 131 -10.67 12.73 -16.66
N PHE A 132 -11.96 12.46 -16.88
CA PHE A 132 -12.50 11.93 -18.13
C PHE A 132 -14.01 12.25 -18.26
N SER A 133 -14.48 12.48 -19.49
CA SER A 133 -15.89 12.71 -19.83
C SER A 133 -16.52 11.44 -20.39
N TRP A 134 -17.68 11.05 -19.89
CA TRP A 134 -18.49 9.98 -20.46
C TRP A 134 -19.94 10.43 -20.59
N THR A 135 -20.71 9.75 -21.44
CA THR A 135 -22.13 10.02 -21.67
C THR A 135 -22.90 8.71 -21.60
N MET A 136 -23.93 8.66 -20.75
CA MET A 136 -24.85 7.54 -20.67
C MET A 136 -26.00 7.75 -21.64
N GLN A 137 -26.37 6.73 -22.41
CA GLN A 137 -27.59 6.72 -23.19
C GLN A 137 -28.38 5.47 -22.86
N GLN A 138 -29.57 5.64 -22.30
CA GLN A 138 -30.47 4.53 -21.95
C GLN A 138 -31.26 4.11 -23.19
N ILE A 139 -31.23 2.81 -23.50
CA ILE A 139 -32.01 2.21 -24.59
C ILE A 139 -32.97 1.18 -23.96
N GLY A 140 -34.28 1.44 -24.05
CA GLY A 140 -35.36 0.53 -23.62
C GLY A 140 -35.98 0.84 -22.24
N GLU A 141 -37.21 0.36 -22.04
CA GLU A 141 -38.00 0.52 -20.80
C GLU A 141 -37.94 -0.75 -19.93
N ALA A 142 -37.22 -0.71 -18.82
CA ALA A 142 -37.32 -1.74 -17.78
C ALA A 142 -37.92 -1.11 -16.51
N LYS A 143 -39.06 -1.66 -16.04
CA LYS A 143 -39.70 -1.27 -14.76
C LYS A 143 -39.04 -2.02 -13.59
N PRO A 144 -38.68 -1.35 -12.48
CA PRO A 144 -38.11 -2.01 -11.31
C PRO A 144 -39.16 -2.79 -10.51
N LYS A 145 -38.76 -3.94 -9.97
CA LYS A 145 -39.60 -4.85 -9.15
C LYS A 145 -39.36 -4.56 -7.64
N PRO A 146 -40.40 -4.51 -6.79
CA PRO A 146 -40.25 -4.16 -5.37
C PRO A 146 -39.71 -5.32 -4.50
N SER A 147 -39.05 -4.92 -3.42
CA SER A 147 -38.39 -5.73 -2.39
C SER A 147 -39.36 -6.45 -1.45
N VAL A 148 -38.99 -7.66 -1.01
CA VAL A 148 -39.72 -8.47 -0.02
C VAL A 148 -38.99 -8.40 1.33
N ASN A 149 -39.70 -7.97 2.36
CA ASN A 149 -39.31 -8.00 3.77
C ASN A 149 -39.70 -9.34 4.42
N GLY A 150 -38.87 -9.79 5.37
CA GLY A 150 -39.28 -10.60 6.52
C GLY A 150 -38.56 -11.94 6.68
N HIS A 151 -37.73 -12.09 7.72
CA HIS A 151 -38.14 -12.77 8.96
C HIS A 151 -37.02 -12.82 10.01
N GLU A 152 -37.40 -12.53 11.24
CA GLU A 152 -36.64 -12.73 12.49
C GLU A 152 -36.35 -14.21 12.78
N SER A 153 -35.23 -14.50 13.44
CA SER A 153 -35.19 -15.46 14.55
C SER A 153 -33.94 -15.33 15.42
N THR A 154 -34.24 -15.07 16.68
CA THR A 154 -33.55 -15.32 17.96
C THR A 154 -32.51 -16.45 18.01
N GLY A 155 -31.38 -16.20 18.69
CA GLY A 155 -30.42 -17.25 19.08
C GLY A 155 -29.27 -16.75 19.97
N THR A 156 -29.33 -17.10 21.25
CA THR A 156 -28.53 -16.64 22.39
C THR A 156 -27.07 -17.13 22.44
N LEU A 157 -26.19 -16.22 22.91
CA LEU A 157 -24.89 -16.35 23.60
C LEU A 157 -24.15 -17.71 23.63
N SER A 158 -22.85 -17.66 23.26
CA SER A 158 -21.82 -18.40 24.00
C SER A 158 -20.44 -17.78 23.88
N ALA A 159 -19.69 -17.94 24.97
CA ALA A 159 -18.51 -17.18 25.32
C ALA A 159 -17.20 -17.78 24.82
N THR A 160 -16.21 -16.91 24.72
CA THR A 160 -14.75 -17.14 24.88
C THR A 160 -14.07 -18.19 23.99
N LYS A 161 -13.12 -17.70 23.19
CA LYS A 161 -11.70 -18.05 23.36
C LYS A 161 -10.79 -17.02 22.69
N GLN A 162 -10.12 -16.26 23.53
CA GLN A 162 -8.96 -15.43 23.17
C GLN A 162 -7.87 -16.34 22.60
N ALA A 163 -7.34 -15.99 21.43
CA ALA A 163 -6.07 -16.51 20.94
C ALA A 163 -5.01 -15.39 21.05
N PRO A 164 -3.78 -15.68 21.51
CA PRO A 164 -2.87 -14.67 22.04
C PRO A 164 -2.16 -13.88 20.94
N ALA A 165 -1.90 -12.61 21.22
CA ALA A 165 -0.96 -11.77 20.51
C ALA A 165 0.43 -12.44 20.47
N GLN A 166 0.93 -12.75 19.27
CA GLN A 166 2.28 -13.24 19.10
C GLN A 166 3.26 -12.07 19.13
N SER A 167 3.92 -11.94 20.27
CA SER A 167 5.11 -11.12 20.52
C SER A 167 6.21 -11.43 19.48
N PHE A 168 6.64 -10.42 18.72
CA PHE A 168 7.84 -10.47 17.89
C PHE A 168 9.10 -10.46 18.77
N THR A 169 9.53 -11.62 19.25
CA THR A 169 10.86 -11.83 19.81
C THR A 169 11.42 -13.16 19.33
N LYS A 170 12.01 -13.17 18.13
CA LYS A 170 13.00 -14.18 17.77
C LYS A 170 14.20 -13.49 17.11
N HIS A 171 15.30 -13.45 17.85
CA HIS A 171 16.63 -13.37 17.28
C HIS A 171 16.79 -14.57 16.33
N GLN A 172 16.57 -14.34 15.03
CA GLN A 172 16.84 -15.34 14.02
C GLN A 172 18.36 -15.53 13.97
N LYS A 173 18.82 -16.74 14.30
CA LYS A 173 20.22 -17.13 14.13
C LYS A 173 20.57 -16.97 12.65
N PHE A 174 21.46 -16.03 12.34
CA PHE A 174 22.01 -15.85 11.00
C PHE A 174 22.82 -17.11 10.62
N SER A 175 22.23 -17.99 9.80
CA SER A 175 22.97 -19.08 9.16
C SER A 175 23.53 -18.56 7.86
N PHE A 176 24.85 -18.55 7.72
CA PHE A 176 25.53 -18.22 6.46
C PHE A 176 25.30 -19.36 5.45
N ASN A 177 24.13 -19.37 4.82
CA ASN A 177 23.95 -20.12 3.58
C ASN A 177 24.56 -19.27 2.45
N SER A 178 25.35 -19.90 1.58
CA SER A 178 26.22 -19.32 0.55
C SER A 178 25.49 -18.63 -0.62
N CYS A 179 24.37 -17.95 -0.36
CA CYS A 179 23.55 -17.26 -1.35
C CYS A 179 22.98 -15.93 -0.80
N LEU A 180 23.84 -15.11 -0.17
CA LEU A 180 23.50 -13.71 0.10
C LEU A 180 23.77 -12.92 -1.19
N LEU A 181 22.78 -12.85 -2.08
CA LEU A 181 22.94 -12.21 -3.39
C LEU A 181 22.61 -10.71 -3.35
N THR A 182 21.84 -10.26 -2.35
CA THR A 182 21.29 -8.91 -2.33
C THR A 182 21.44 -8.22 -0.97
N LEU A 183 21.34 -6.88 -0.98
CA LEU A 183 21.34 -6.07 0.25
C LEU A 183 20.20 -6.45 1.20
N ALA A 184 19.06 -6.91 0.67
CA ALA A 184 17.90 -7.31 1.45
C ALA A 184 18.18 -8.57 2.31
N ASP A 185 19.13 -9.42 1.93
CA ASP A 185 19.45 -10.63 2.67
C ASP A 185 20.21 -10.32 3.97
N ILE A 186 20.91 -9.18 4.02
CA ILE A 186 21.76 -8.76 5.14
C ILE A 186 21.21 -7.56 5.93
N ALA A 187 20.27 -6.82 5.34
CA ALA A 187 19.60 -5.69 5.96
C ALA A 187 18.11 -6.01 6.16
N PRO A 188 17.67 -6.37 7.37
CA PRO A 188 16.26 -6.68 7.62
C PRO A 188 15.35 -5.47 7.40
N VAL A 189 15.85 -4.25 7.61
CA VAL A 189 15.06 -3.02 7.41
C VAL A 189 15.70 -2.17 6.32
N ILE A 190 14.93 -1.92 5.26
CA ILE A 190 15.25 -1.02 4.16
C ILE A 190 14.03 -0.15 3.93
N ARG A 191 14.18 1.18 4.06
CA ARG A 191 13.05 2.10 3.97
C ARG A 191 13.46 3.46 3.45
N SER A 192 12.49 4.19 2.93
CA SER A 192 12.57 5.64 2.75
C SER A 192 11.78 6.35 3.85
N THR A 193 12.26 7.52 4.26
CA THR A 193 11.60 8.40 5.23
C THR A 193 11.58 9.83 4.68
N ASN A 194 10.53 10.57 5.04
CA ASN A 194 10.46 11.99 4.72
C ASN A 194 11.46 12.74 5.61
N SER A 195 12.35 13.53 5.01
CA SER A 195 13.35 14.33 5.76
C SER A 195 13.18 15.83 5.52
N GLY A 196 11.95 16.23 5.20
CA GLY A 196 11.58 17.56 4.79
C GLY A 196 10.65 17.53 3.59
N PRO A 197 10.07 18.69 3.20
CA PRO A 197 9.21 18.79 2.04
C PRO A 197 9.93 18.50 0.72
N TYR A 198 11.24 18.75 0.67
CA TYR A 198 12.05 18.61 -0.53
C TYR A 198 13.01 17.44 -0.49
N ASP A 199 13.08 16.70 0.62
CA ASP A 199 14.12 15.70 0.86
C ASP A 199 13.52 14.34 1.23
N ILE A 200 14.26 13.29 0.85
CA ILE A 200 13.95 11.91 1.21
C ILE A 200 15.22 11.22 1.69
N THR A 201 15.13 10.51 2.81
CA THR A 201 16.24 9.73 3.37
C THR A 201 15.96 8.25 3.24
N PHE A 202 16.91 7.51 2.70
CA PHE A 202 16.92 6.06 2.72
C PHE A 202 17.69 5.59 3.94
N ASP A 203 17.10 4.67 4.71
CA ASP A 203 17.77 3.96 5.80
C ASP A 203 17.94 2.49 5.39
N VAL A 204 19.15 1.97 5.60
CA VAL A 204 19.47 0.53 5.52
C VAL A 204 20.01 0.14 6.88
N ILE A 205 19.24 -0.65 7.65
CA ILE A 205 19.58 -1.00 9.03
C ILE A 205 19.98 -2.48 9.08
N PHE A 206 21.12 -2.75 9.71
CA PHE A 206 21.68 -4.08 9.84
C PHE A 206 21.40 -4.65 11.24
N SER A 207 21.13 -5.95 11.34
CA SER A 207 20.89 -6.63 12.62
C SER A 207 22.15 -7.16 13.30
N SER A 208 23.30 -7.10 12.61
CA SER A 208 24.55 -7.72 13.04
C SER A 208 25.72 -6.76 12.89
N LEU A 209 26.44 -6.51 13.99
CA LEU A 209 27.61 -5.63 13.99
C LEU A 209 28.75 -6.14 13.08
N PRO A 210 29.06 -7.45 13.02
CA PRO A 210 29.98 -8.00 12.02
C PRO A 210 29.57 -7.68 10.57
N VAL A 211 28.30 -7.88 10.23
CA VAL A 211 27.77 -7.59 8.87
C VAL A 211 27.88 -6.11 8.57
N TYR A 212 27.46 -5.25 9.50
CA TYR A 212 27.61 -3.80 9.39
C TYR A 212 29.06 -3.38 9.15
N GLY A 213 30.00 -3.95 9.91
CA GLY A 213 31.43 -3.67 9.79
C GLY A 213 31.98 -4.03 8.41
N ILE A 214 31.61 -5.21 7.88
CA ILE A 214 31.99 -5.66 6.53
C ILE A 214 31.43 -4.73 5.46
N VAL A 215 30.14 -4.38 5.53
CA VAL A 215 29.52 -3.49 4.55
C VAL A 215 30.15 -2.09 4.61
N LYS A 216 30.42 -1.57 5.81
CA LYS A 216 31.08 -0.28 6.00
C LYS A 216 32.50 -0.25 5.45
N SER A 217 33.29 -1.31 5.64
CA SER A 217 34.66 -1.39 5.10
C SER A 217 34.70 -1.69 3.60
N SER A 218 33.68 -2.34 3.05
CA SER A 218 33.60 -2.70 1.62
C SER A 218 33.44 -1.50 0.68
N ASN A 219 33.00 -0.34 1.20
CA ASN A 219 32.64 0.85 0.41
C ASN A 219 31.57 0.61 -0.68
N LEU A 220 30.80 -0.48 -0.59
CA LEU A 220 29.73 -0.80 -1.53
C LEU A 220 28.61 0.25 -1.48
N LEU A 221 28.20 0.65 -0.26
CA LEU A 221 27.23 1.73 -0.05
C LEU A 221 27.96 3.07 0.05
N SER A 222 27.97 3.83 -1.04
CA SER A 222 28.73 5.07 -1.15
C SER A 222 27.93 6.19 -1.83
N LYS A 223 28.40 7.42 -1.67
CA LYS A 223 27.84 8.61 -2.34
C LYS A 223 27.81 8.44 -3.87
N SER A 224 28.84 7.80 -4.43
CA SER A 224 28.91 7.49 -5.87
C SER A 224 27.83 6.51 -6.32
N LEU A 225 27.59 5.44 -5.56
CA LEU A 225 26.52 4.48 -5.86
C LEU A 225 25.14 5.16 -5.85
N ILE A 226 24.84 5.94 -4.81
CA ILE A 226 23.57 6.69 -4.71
C ILE A 226 23.41 7.65 -5.89
N GLY A 227 24.48 8.37 -6.25
CA GLY A 227 24.50 9.26 -7.41
C GLY A 227 24.16 8.52 -8.71
N LYS A 228 24.75 7.34 -8.92
CA LYS A 228 24.48 6.51 -10.10
C LYS A 228 23.04 5.99 -10.14
N LEU A 229 22.52 5.47 -9.01
CA LEU A 229 21.18 4.89 -8.94
C LEU A 229 20.08 5.93 -9.17
N TYR A 230 20.22 7.12 -8.59
CA TYR A 230 19.21 8.18 -8.67
C TYR A 230 19.50 9.25 -9.73
N LYS A 231 20.54 9.03 -10.56
CA LYS A 231 20.99 9.98 -11.58
C LYS A 231 21.20 11.38 -10.99
N LEU A 232 21.96 11.45 -9.91
CA LEU A 232 22.31 12.66 -9.18
C LEU A 232 23.81 12.93 -9.32
N ARG A 233 24.16 14.22 -9.40
CA ARG A 233 25.56 14.65 -9.24
C ARG A 233 25.96 14.54 -7.76
N GLY A 234 27.26 14.41 -7.51
CA GLY A 234 27.78 14.25 -6.16
C GLY A 234 27.50 15.43 -5.23
N ASP A 235 27.35 16.64 -5.76
CA ASP A 235 26.96 17.87 -5.04
C ASP A 235 25.47 17.91 -4.68
N GLU A 236 24.61 17.21 -5.42
CA GLU A 236 23.17 17.17 -5.18
C GLU A 236 22.78 16.27 -4.00
N ILE A 237 23.64 15.36 -3.58
CA ILE A 237 23.37 14.45 -2.45
C ILE A 237 23.67 15.19 -1.13
N ILE A 238 22.60 15.41 -0.35
CA ILE A 238 22.58 16.20 0.89
C ILE A 238 23.38 15.52 2.00
N TRP A 239 23.15 14.22 2.20
CA TRP A 239 23.86 13.44 3.20
C TRP A 239 24.03 12.00 2.74
N CYS A 240 25.17 11.38 3.03
CA CYS A 240 25.39 9.98 2.73
C CYS A 240 26.46 9.43 3.67
N GLY A 241 26.14 8.44 4.48
CA GLY A 241 27.09 7.91 5.45
C GLY A 241 26.55 6.81 6.34
N PHE A 242 27.44 6.29 7.17
CA PHE A 242 27.15 5.25 8.13
C PHE A 242 26.97 5.85 9.53
N SER A 243 25.92 5.44 10.23
CA SER A 243 25.70 5.72 11.65
C SER A 243 26.04 4.48 12.47
N ASN A 244 27.03 4.59 13.36
CA ASN A 244 27.41 3.49 14.24
C ASN A 244 26.32 3.18 15.26
N GLN A 245 25.71 4.23 15.84
CA GLN A 245 24.70 4.10 16.89
C GLN A 245 23.45 3.35 16.40
N ALA A 246 23.05 3.60 15.14
CA ALA A 246 21.89 2.95 14.54
C ALA A 246 22.23 1.65 13.79
N MET A 247 23.52 1.27 13.71
CA MET A 247 24.02 0.22 12.80
C MET A 247 23.40 0.33 11.41
N ALA A 248 23.45 1.54 10.84
CA ALA A 248 22.72 1.86 9.62
C ALA A 248 23.58 2.62 8.62
N PHE A 249 23.33 2.39 7.34
CA PHE A 249 23.69 3.32 6.27
C PHE A 249 22.50 4.22 6.00
N LYS A 250 22.73 5.52 5.80
CA LYS A 250 21.70 6.44 5.34
C LYS A 250 22.17 7.30 4.17
N ALA A 251 21.23 7.67 3.32
CA ALA A 251 21.45 8.60 2.24
C ALA A 251 20.24 9.52 2.08
N THR A 252 20.47 10.82 2.18
CA THR A 252 19.46 11.87 1.99
C THR A 252 19.69 12.52 0.63
N ILE A 253 18.66 12.52 -0.20
CA ILE A 253 18.67 13.12 -1.53
C ILE A 253 17.48 14.06 -1.70
N PRO A 254 17.57 15.05 -2.62
CA PRO A 254 16.43 15.86 -3.00
C PRO A 254 15.37 15.02 -3.71
N ARG A 255 14.10 15.31 -3.44
CA ARG A 255 12.95 14.80 -4.17
C ARG A 255 12.94 15.39 -5.57
N LYS A 256 13.34 14.60 -6.55
CA LYS A 256 13.10 14.94 -7.95
C LYS A 256 11.62 14.74 -8.24
N ARG A 257 10.89 15.85 -8.41
CA ARG A 257 9.62 15.80 -9.14
C ARG A 257 9.94 15.50 -10.59
N LEU A 258 9.24 14.55 -11.19
CA LEU A 258 9.26 14.40 -12.64
C LEU A 258 8.63 15.67 -13.20
N VAL A 259 9.46 16.58 -13.70
CA VAL A 259 8.97 17.68 -14.53
C VAL A 259 8.69 17.03 -15.88
N SER A 260 7.41 16.93 -16.25
CA SER A 260 7.01 16.52 -17.59
C SER A 260 7.67 17.47 -18.58
N GLY A 261 8.65 16.95 -19.32
CA GLY A 261 9.23 17.61 -20.49
C GLY A 261 8.41 17.32 -21.74
#